data_AF-A0A9P3ULP9-F1
#
_entry.id   AF-A0A9P3ULP9-F1
#
_cell.length_a   1.000
_cell.length_b   1.000
_cell.length_c   1.000
_cell.angle_alpha   90.00
_cell.angle_beta   90.00
_cell.angle_gamma   90.00
#
_symmetry.space_group_name_H-M   'P 1'
#
loop_
_entity.id
_entity.type
_entity.pdbx_description
1 polymer ?
#
loop_
_entity_poly.entity_id
_entity_poly.type
_entity_poly.pdbx_seq_one_letter_code
_entity_poly.pdbx_strand_id
1 'polypeptide(L)'
;MSLEVSPSASVPAPVDTAAPRLRVLLQTALDSAREAVVLDEAQKAREALGQYSESVRLLREVLARVRAEGGQEVARREVARVQAILDTYTSRISILRQIYRIPAPTFDGEAQ
;
A
#
# COMPACT_ATOMS: atom_id res chain seq x y z
N MET A 1 3.93 36.62 -22.72
CA MET A 1 3.02 35.84 -21.86
C MET A 1 3.71 34.53 -21.56
N SER A 2 4.40 34.43 -20.42
CA SER A 2 5.16 33.24 -20.03
C SER A 2 4.33 32.44 -19.02
N LEU A 3 3.99 31.21 -19.38
CA LEU A 3 3.38 30.22 -18.50
C LEU A 3 4.51 29.37 -17.93
N GLU A 4 4.87 29.58 -16.67
CA GLU A 4 5.89 28.77 -16.00
C GLU A 4 5.32 28.19 -14.69
N VAL A 5 4.89 26.93 -14.83
CA VAL A 5 5.10 25.78 -13.94
C VAL A 5 4.86 25.98 -12.44
N SER A 6 3.73 25.46 -11.96
CA SER A 6 3.59 24.99 -10.58
C SER A 6 4.30 23.64 -10.42
N PRO A 7 5.17 23.49 -9.42
CA PRO A 7 5.16 22.24 -8.68
C PRO A 7 5.38 22.50 -7.19
N SER A 8 4.32 22.37 -6.39
CA SER A 8 4.52 22.01 -5.00
C SER A 8 3.49 20.97 -4.66
N ALA A 9 3.81 19.72 -5.04
CA ALA A 9 3.21 18.55 -4.46
C ALA A 9 3.46 18.64 -2.95
N SER A 10 2.47 19.18 -2.24
CA SER A 10 2.46 19.23 -0.79
C SER A 10 2.53 17.81 -0.28
N VAL A 11 3.70 17.42 0.22
CA VAL A 11 3.86 16.23 1.05
C VAL A 11 2.92 16.43 2.25
N PRO A 12 1.86 15.61 2.44
CA PRO A 12 0.96 15.82 3.56
C PRO A 12 1.71 15.50 4.86
N ALA A 13 1.60 16.42 5.82
CA ALA A 13 2.17 16.35 7.16
C ALA A 13 1.85 15.01 7.89
N PRO A 14 2.69 14.60 8.86
CA PRO A 14 2.49 13.36 9.61
C PRO A 14 1.19 13.40 10.42
N VAL A 15 0.37 12.38 10.23
CA VAL A 15 -0.95 12.20 10.85
C VAL A 15 -0.77 11.88 12.34
N ASP A 16 -1.10 12.83 13.21
CA ASP A 16 -0.70 12.78 14.62
C ASP A 16 -1.66 12.03 15.57
N THR A 17 -2.60 11.23 15.05
CA THR A 17 -3.63 10.56 15.87
C THR A 17 -3.68 9.04 15.74
N ALA A 18 -2.80 8.43 14.95
CA ALA A 18 -2.63 6.98 14.94
C ALA A 18 -1.80 6.55 16.17
N ALA A 19 -2.30 5.57 16.94
CA ALA A 19 -1.56 4.96 18.03
C ALA A 19 -0.14 4.56 17.56
N PRO A 20 0.92 4.66 18.39
CA PRO A 20 2.30 4.44 17.96
C PRO A 20 2.52 3.12 17.19
N ARG A 21 1.79 2.06 17.57
CA ARG A 21 1.83 0.76 16.89
C ARG A 21 1.26 0.79 15.46
N LEU A 22 0.20 1.55 15.24
CA LEU A 22 -0.42 1.71 13.93
C LEU A 22 0.52 2.49 12.99
N ARG A 23 1.20 3.52 13.50
CA ARG A 23 2.22 4.26 12.73
C ARG A 23 3.36 3.37 12.29
N VAL A 24 3.88 2.53 13.19
CA VAL A 24 4.95 1.57 12.85
C VAL A 24 4.48 0.60 11.77
N LEU A 25 3.27 0.05 11.91
CA LEU A 25 2.72 -0.89 10.92
C LEU A 25 2.54 -0.25 9.54
N LEU A 26 1.99 0.98 9.50
CA LEU A 26 1.85 1.75 8.27
C LEU A 26 3.23 2.07 7.66
N GLN A 27 4.20 2.47 8.47
CA GLN A 27 5.54 2.77 8.01
C GLN A 27 6.20 1.55 7.37
N THR A 28 6.13 0.38 8.02
CA THR A 28 6.63 -0.88 7.45
C THR A 28 5.94 -1.21 6.13
N ALA A 29 4.62 -1.02 6.04
CA ALA A 29 3.89 -1.26 4.79
C ALA A 29 4.38 -0.37 3.63
N LEU A 30 4.66 0.90 3.94
CA LEU A 30 5.17 1.86 2.96
C LEU A 30 6.62 1.57 2.56
N ASP A 31 7.45 1.09 3.49
CA ASP A 31 8.83 0.72 3.18
C ASP A 31 8.88 -0.52 2.28
N SER A 32 8.05 -1.54 2.54
CA SER A 32 7.88 -2.68 1.62
C SER A 32 7.40 -2.24 0.24
N ALA A 33 6.47 -1.28 0.16
CA ALA A 33 6.03 -0.77 -1.12
C ALA A 33 7.12 -0.02 -1.89
N ARG A 34 7.94 0.77 -1.21
CA ARG A 34 9.08 1.47 -1.83
C ARG A 34 10.09 0.48 -2.38
N GLU A 35 10.41 -0.56 -1.62
CA GLU A 35 11.29 -1.63 -2.11
C GLU A 35 10.69 -2.35 -3.32
N ALA A 36 9.38 -2.64 -3.28
CA ALA A 36 8.67 -3.26 -4.40
C ALA A 36 8.79 -2.44 -5.69
N VAL A 37 8.65 -1.11 -5.60
CA VAL A 37 8.80 -0.19 -6.75
C VAL A 37 10.21 -0.27 -7.32
N VAL A 38 11.25 -0.23 -6.48
CA VAL A 38 12.65 -0.35 -6.92
C VAL A 38 12.90 -1.67 -7.64
N LEU A 39 12.38 -2.78 -7.11
CA LEU A 39 12.51 -4.11 -7.71
C LEU A 39 11.74 -4.20 -9.05
N ASP A 40 10.57 -3.59 -9.11
CA ASP A 40 9.72 -3.55 -10.30
C ASP A 40 10.37 -2.74 -11.44
N GLU A 41 10.93 -1.57 -11.12
CA GLU A 41 11.73 -0.77 -12.04
C GLU A 41 12.98 -1.53 -12.53
N ALA A 42 13.58 -2.35 -11.67
CA ALA A 42 14.67 -3.26 -12.02
C ALA A 42 14.21 -4.53 -12.76
N GLN A 43 12.93 -4.64 -13.13
CA GLN A 43 12.30 -5.80 -13.79
C GLN A 43 12.42 -7.12 -13.01
N LYS A 44 12.64 -7.06 -11.70
CA LYS A 44 12.68 -8.19 -10.78
C LYS A 44 11.28 -8.56 -10.32
N ALA A 45 10.44 -8.99 -11.26
CA ALA A 45 9.00 -9.16 -11.05
C ALA A 45 8.62 -10.07 -9.87
N ARG A 46 9.36 -11.17 -9.63
CA ARG A 46 9.08 -12.08 -8.50
C ARG A 46 9.37 -11.43 -7.15
N GLU A 47 10.51 -10.76 -7.02
CA GLU A 47 10.90 -10.04 -5.79
C GLU A 47 9.91 -8.90 -5.54
N ALA A 48 9.59 -8.11 -6.58
CA ALA A 48 8.61 -7.03 -6.51
C ALA A 48 7.22 -7.52 -6.07
N LEU A 49 6.75 -8.64 -6.61
CA LEU A 49 5.47 -9.25 -6.21
C LEU A 49 5.47 -9.66 -4.73
N GLY A 50 6.59 -10.17 -4.22
CA GLY A 50 6.75 -10.48 -2.80
C GLY A 50 6.56 -9.24 -1.93
N GLN A 51 7.29 -8.17 -2.25
CA GLN A 51 7.24 -6.93 -1.48
C GLN A 51 5.91 -6.18 -1.60
N TYR A 52 5.30 -6.15 -2.79
CA TYR A 52 3.94 -5.60 -2.95
C TYR A 52 2.91 -6.42 -2.16
N SER A 53 3.03 -7.74 -2.14
CA SER A 53 2.10 -8.60 -1.38
C SER A 53 2.20 -8.37 0.12
N GLU A 54 3.43 -8.21 0.64
CA GLU A 54 3.65 -7.90 2.06
C GLU A 54 3.10 -6.51 2.42
N SER A 55 3.35 -5.50 1.59
CA SER A 55 2.76 -4.16 1.76
C SER A 55 1.22 -4.23 1.79
N VAL A 56 0.60 -4.93 0.84
CA VAL A 56 -0.86 -5.13 0.77
C VAL A 56 -1.39 -5.83 2.03
N ARG A 57 -0.68 -6.83 2.56
CA ARG A 57 -1.05 -7.53 3.81
C ARG A 57 -1.06 -6.57 4.99
N LEU A 58 -0.01 -5.77 5.15
CA LEU A 58 0.14 -4.80 6.24
C LEU A 58 -0.88 -3.65 6.14
N LEU A 59 -1.14 -3.12 4.94
CA LEU A 59 -2.14 -2.07 4.72
C LEU A 59 -3.56 -2.54 5.07
N ARG A 60 -3.90 -3.80 4.80
CA ARG A 60 -5.19 -4.39 5.23
C ARG A 60 -5.31 -4.44 6.74
N GLU A 61 -4.22 -4.77 7.43
CA GLU A 61 -4.18 -4.79 8.89
C GLU A 61 -4.31 -3.37 9.48
N VAL A 62 -3.64 -2.38 8.89
CA VAL A 62 -3.80 -0.95 9.22
C VAL A 62 -5.27 -0.54 9.08
N LEU A 63 -5.92 -0.86 7.95
CA LEU A 63 -7.33 -0.56 7.72
C LEU A 63 -8.25 -1.18 8.77
N ALA A 64 -8.02 -2.44 9.12
CA ALA A 64 -8.82 -3.13 10.14
C ALA A 64 -8.71 -2.43 11.51
N ARG A 65 -7.49 -2.02 11.90
CA ARG A 65 -7.23 -1.33 13.17
C ARG A 65 -7.78 0.09 13.19
N VAL A 66 -7.60 0.87 12.12
CA VAL A 66 -8.18 2.23 12.02
C VAL A 66 -9.69 2.19 12.14
N ARG A 67 -10.36 1.22 11.51
CA ARG A 67 -11.81 1.04 11.60
C ARG A 67 -12.28 0.63 13.00
N ALA A 68 -11.46 -0.10 13.75
CA ALA A 68 -11.79 -0.56 15.10
C ALA A 68 -11.51 0.50 16.19
N GLU A 69 -10.46 1.32 16.02
CA GLU A 69 -9.94 2.23 17.05
C GLU A 69 -10.34 3.71 16.84
N GLY A 70 -10.73 4.12 15.62
CA GLY A 70 -10.89 5.52 15.28
C GLY A 70 -12.31 6.08 15.43
N GLY A 71 -12.42 7.35 15.85
CA GLY A 71 -13.67 8.12 15.74
C GLY A 71 -14.08 8.34 14.28
N GLN A 72 -15.39 8.42 14.00
CA GLN A 72 -15.99 8.30 12.65
C GLN A 72 -15.31 9.12 11.55
N GLU A 73 -14.93 10.37 11.79
CA GLU A 73 -14.44 11.27 10.73
C GLU A 73 -12.93 11.12 10.45
N VAL A 74 -12.11 11.03 11.51
CA VAL A 74 -10.66 10.79 11.38
C VAL A 74 -10.41 9.40 10.80
N ALA A 75 -11.16 8.39 11.26
CA ALA A 75 -11.11 7.05 10.72
C ALA A 75 -11.48 7.02 9.23
N ARG A 76 -12.51 7.77 8.80
CA ARG A 76 -12.93 7.81 7.38
C ARG A 76 -11.85 8.35 6.46
N ARG A 77 -11.21 9.47 6.81
CA ARG A 77 -10.16 10.08 5.98
C ARG A 77 -8.94 9.18 5.89
N GLU A 78 -8.50 8.62 7.01
CA GLU A 78 -7.34 7.73 7.05
C GLU A 78 -7.64 6.40 6.32
N VAL A 79 -8.84 5.84 6.48
CA VAL A 79 -9.29 4.66 5.73
C VAL A 79 -9.28 4.94 4.23
N ALA A 80 -9.83 6.07 3.78
CA ALA A 80 -9.86 6.40 2.36
C ALA A 80 -8.44 6.52 1.78
N ARG A 81 -7.52 7.14 2.53
CA ARG A 81 -6.11 7.27 2.13
C ARG A 81 -5.42 5.92 2.01
N VAL A 82 -5.52 5.07 3.05
CA VAL A 82 -4.87 3.75 3.06
C VAL A 82 -5.50 2.82 2.01
N GLN A 83 -6.82 2.93 1.78
CA GLN A 83 -7.51 2.18 0.74
C GLN A 83 -7.01 2.53 -0.66
N ALA A 84 -6.81 3.82 -0.98
CA ALA A 84 -6.29 4.23 -2.28
C ALA A 84 -4.87 3.68 -2.57
N ILE A 85 -4.02 3.63 -1.54
CA ILE A 85 -2.68 3.03 -1.62
C ILE A 85 -2.80 1.52 -1.86
N LEU A 86 -3.65 0.84 -1.08
CA LEU A 86 -3.91 -0.59 -1.20
C LEU A 86 -4.40 -0.98 -2.61
N ASP A 87 -5.34 -0.21 -3.16
CA ASP A 87 -5.91 -0.45 -4.50
C ASP A 87 -4.84 -0.30 -5.58
N THR A 88 -3.97 0.72 -5.45
CA THR A 88 -2.85 0.95 -6.36
C THR A 88 -1.89 -0.24 -6.40
N TYR A 89 -1.46 -0.75 -5.24
CA TYR A 89 -0.53 -1.88 -5.17
C TYR A 89 -1.18 -3.20 -5.58
N THR A 90 -2.45 -3.41 -5.27
CA THR A 90 -3.21 -4.60 -5.71
C THR A 90 -3.35 -4.61 -7.24
N SER A 91 -3.61 -3.45 -7.85
CA SER A 91 -3.62 -3.30 -9.31
C SER A 91 -2.26 -3.62 -9.93
N ARG A 92 -1.17 -3.09 -9.35
CA ARG A 92 0.18 -3.35 -9.86
C ARG A 92 0.57 -4.83 -9.77
N ILE A 93 0.22 -5.52 -8.68
CA ILE A 93 0.37 -6.98 -8.55
C ILE A 93 -0.34 -7.69 -9.70
N SER A 94 -1.58 -7.29 -10.01
CA SER A 94 -2.40 -7.93 -11.04
C SER A 94 -1.77 -7.75 -12.43
N ILE A 95 -1.28 -6.55 -12.73
CA ILE A 95 -0.55 -6.24 -13.97
C ILE A 95 0.75 -7.05 -14.07
N LEU A 96 1.55 -7.09 -13.01
CA LEU A 96 2.81 -7.85 -12.99
C LEU A 96 2.56 -9.34 -13.21
N ARG A 97 1.56 -9.91 -12.55
CA ARG A 97 1.15 -11.30 -12.76
C ARG A 97 0.74 -11.58 -14.19
N GLN A 98 0.00 -10.66 -14.82
CA GLN A 98 -0.43 -10.79 -16.21
C GLN A 98 0.76 -10.74 -17.19
N ILE A 99 1.63 -9.74 -17.05
CA ILE A 99 2.79 -9.52 -17.94
C ILE A 99 3.77 -10.69 -17.85
N TYR A 100 4.10 -11.11 -16.62
CA TYR A 100 5.11 -12.14 -16.37
C TYR A 100 4.53 -13.55 -16.27
N ARG A 101 3.20 -13.71 -16.46
CA ARG A 101 2.46 -14.97 -16.34
C ARG A 101 2.74 -15.69 -15.01
N ILE A 102 2.87 -14.92 -13.93
CA ILE A 102 3.08 -15.43 -12.59
C ILE A 102 1.70 -15.67 -11.98
N PRO A 103 1.31 -16.92 -11.65
CA PRO A 103 0.01 -17.18 -11.07
C PRO A 103 -0.11 -16.53 -9.69
N ALA A 104 -1.34 -16.21 -9.30
CA ALA A 104 -1.61 -15.92 -7.90
C ALA A 104 -1.23 -17.14 -7.05
N PRO A 105 -0.75 -16.96 -5.80
CA PRO A 105 -0.62 -18.08 -4.89
C PRO A 105 -1.99 -18.75 -4.80
N THR A 106 -2.06 -20.01 -5.21
CA THR A 106 -3.26 -20.82 -5.00
C THR A 106 -3.29 -21.08 -3.51
N PHE A 107 -4.26 -20.49 -2.82
CA PHE A 107 -4.60 -20.92 -1.48
C PHE A 107 -5.39 -22.22 -1.61
N ASP A 108 -4.71 -23.29 -2.03
CA ASP A 108 -5.24 -24.65 -1.98
C ASP A 108 -5.24 -25.07 -0.50
N GLY A 109 -6.23 -24.55 0.22
CA GLY A 109 -6.38 -24.67 1.66
C GLY A 109 -7.86 -24.55 2.06
N GLU A 110 -8.75 -25.15 1.27
CA GLU A 110 -9.99 -25.69 1.82
C GLU A 110 -9.66 -27.06 2.45
N ALA A 111 -9.89 -27.16 3.77
CA ALA A 111 -10.01 -28.35 4.63
C ALA A 111 -9.39 -27.99 6.00
N GLN A 112 -10.11 -27.90 7.13
CA GLN A 112 -11.42 -28.40 7.57
C GLN A 112 -11.98 -27.46 8.65
#